data_AF-S1NXF1-F1
#
_entry.id   AF-S1NXF1-F1
#
_cell.length_a   1.000
_cell.length_b   1.000
_cell.length_c   1.000
_cell.angle_alpha   90.00
_cell.angle_beta   90.00
_cell.angle_gamma   90.00
#
_symmetry.space_group_name_H-M   'P 1'
#
loop_
_entity.id
_entity.type
_entity.pdbx_description
1 polymer ?
#
loop_
_entity_poly.entity_id
_entity_poly.type
_entity_poly.pdbx_seq_one_letter_code
_entity_poly.pdbx_strand_id
1 'polypeptide(L)'
;MTENPLTVPDMQFEVSYTPSTIKIENEELLESLIEQTTEHYSNQVFKFDAENVAEAKQAKIDLNKIAKMIDDRRKEIKADYSQPLNTFEEKMKRYVERIKKVSDDINSGIKLFDESEKAIRIEKIKIEMEKIAEPLNIEPEAIEISTSWINKTAFTTKGEVKGKILDEIHDKMKIVAMQKSQIAADKATITDYAEIAGLDPYAWSGLIDQGWSVADIREKIKQAVEDKRRREQAEKEAEAERQRKKAEYDAAIAEMEREKAVETNQGTLVDPETGELIQAANNEPSVPITEVDDNPTMTVTLQLTASRQKLANLNEYLVENGISVVPVQ
;
A
#
# COMPACT_ATOMS: atom_id res chain seq x y z
N MET A 1 6.31 48.97 -12.08
CA MET A 1 4.85 49.17 -12.25
C MET A 1 4.48 50.36 -11.40
N THR A 2 3.84 51.37 -11.97
CA THR A 2 3.38 52.55 -11.24
C THR A 2 2.20 52.16 -10.37
N GLU A 3 2.41 52.12 -9.05
CA GLU A 3 1.36 51.93 -8.07
C GLU A 3 0.49 53.18 -8.01
N ASN A 4 -0.68 53.11 -8.63
CA ASN A 4 -1.73 54.08 -8.36
C ASN A 4 -2.70 53.39 -7.39
N PRO A 5 -2.64 53.67 -6.09
CA PRO A 5 -3.48 52.99 -5.12
C PRO A 5 -4.94 53.29 -5.43
N LEU A 6 -5.73 52.23 -5.67
CA LEU A 6 -7.18 52.31 -5.70
C LEU A 6 -7.66 52.69 -4.30
N THR A 7 -7.96 53.97 -4.09
CA THR A 7 -8.79 54.40 -2.97
C THR A 7 -10.20 53.91 -3.24
N VAL A 8 -10.76 53.09 -2.34
CA VAL A 8 -12.19 52.79 -2.33
C VAL A 8 -12.86 53.97 -1.62
N PRO A 9 -13.50 54.91 -2.34
CA PRO A 9 -14.23 55.97 -1.66
C PRO A 9 -15.39 55.36 -0.86
N ASP A 10 -15.79 56.02 0.24
CA ASP A 10 -17.09 55.78 0.89
C ASP A 10 -18.22 56.24 -0.06
N MET A 11 -18.40 55.49 -1.15
CA MET A 11 -19.46 55.71 -2.13
C MET A 11 -20.72 55.02 -1.62
N GLN A 12 -21.75 55.80 -1.34
CA GLN A 12 -23.10 55.27 -1.22
C GLN A 12 -23.64 55.00 -2.63
N PHE A 13 -24.06 53.76 -2.88
CA PHE A 13 -24.65 53.36 -4.16
C PHE A 13 -26.11 53.80 -4.21
N GLU A 14 -26.40 54.84 -5.00
CA GLU A 14 -27.76 55.36 -5.15
C GLU A 14 -28.55 54.54 -6.20
N VAL A 15 -29.75 54.10 -5.82
CA VAL A 15 -30.71 53.42 -6.70
C VAL A 15 -32.01 54.21 -6.70
N SER A 16 -32.42 54.66 -7.89
CA SER A 16 -33.75 55.26 -8.07
C SER A 16 -34.79 54.15 -8.27
N TYR A 17 -35.82 54.14 -7.43
CA TYR A 17 -36.91 53.17 -7.46
C TYR A 17 -38.26 53.87 -7.29
N THR A 18 -39.18 53.62 -8.22
CA THR A 18 -40.57 54.09 -8.15
C THR A 18 -41.52 52.89 -8.10
N PRO A 19 -42.33 52.73 -7.03
CA PRO A 19 -43.31 51.65 -6.96
C PRO A 19 -44.36 51.80 -8.08
N SER A 20 -44.65 50.73 -8.82
CA SER A 20 -45.75 50.76 -9.81
C SER A 20 -47.08 50.48 -9.13
N THR A 21 -48.13 51.18 -9.60
CA THR A 21 -49.52 50.95 -9.21
C THR A 21 -50.17 49.99 -10.20
N ILE A 22 -50.79 48.90 -9.72
CA ILE A 22 -51.53 47.94 -10.54
C ILE A 22 -53.01 48.11 -10.22
N LYS A 23 -53.82 48.45 -11.23
CA LYS A 23 -55.27 48.64 -11.12
C LYS A 23 -55.99 47.95 -12.27
N ILE A 24 -57.15 47.38 -12.00
CA ILE A 24 -58.07 46.91 -13.03
C ILE A 24 -58.92 48.12 -13.44
N GLU A 25 -58.72 48.67 -14.64
CA GLU A 25 -59.45 49.89 -15.06
C GLU A 25 -60.94 49.63 -15.29
N ASN A 26 -61.28 48.42 -15.74
CA ASN A 26 -62.66 48.00 -16.05
C ASN A 26 -63.17 46.98 -15.03
N GLU A 27 -62.89 47.20 -13.74
CA GLU A 27 -63.21 46.26 -12.66
C GLU A 27 -64.71 45.94 -12.60
N GLU A 28 -65.56 46.97 -12.66
CA GLU A 28 -67.02 46.82 -12.65
C GLU A 28 -67.54 45.96 -13.83
N LEU A 29 -66.93 46.09 -15.02
CA LEU A 29 -67.29 45.29 -16.18
C LEU A 29 -66.83 43.84 -16.05
N LEU A 30 -65.66 43.62 -15.46
CA LEU A 30 -65.14 42.27 -15.20
C LEU A 30 -65.99 41.57 -14.13
N GLU A 31 -66.34 42.27 -13.05
CA GLU A 31 -67.18 41.77 -11.98
C GLU A 31 -68.58 41.41 -12.51
N SER A 32 -69.19 42.29 -13.30
CA SER A 32 -70.49 42.03 -13.94
C SER A 32 -70.44 40.83 -14.90
N LEU A 33 -69.37 40.68 -15.68
CA LEU A 33 -69.20 39.50 -16.55
C LEU A 33 -69.10 38.21 -15.73
N ILE A 34 -68.35 38.23 -14.64
CA ILE A 34 -68.19 37.07 -13.75
C ILE A 34 -69.53 36.73 -13.10
N GLU A 35 -70.24 37.71 -12.56
CA GLU A 35 -71.54 37.54 -11.91
C GLU A 35 -72.60 36.98 -12.87
N GLN A 36 -72.73 37.58 -14.07
CA GLN A 36 -73.65 37.08 -15.09
C GLN A 36 -73.30 35.65 -15.53
N THR A 37 -72.02 35.35 -15.68
CA THR A 37 -71.56 34.02 -16.11
C THR A 37 -71.81 32.97 -15.02
N THR A 38 -71.49 33.29 -13.76
CA THR A 38 -71.70 32.36 -12.65
C THR A 38 -73.18 32.16 -12.37
N GLU A 39 -74.01 33.20 -12.41
CA GLU A 39 -75.46 33.11 -12.24
C GLU A 39 -76.10 32.31 -13.38
N HIS A 40 -75.70 32.53 -14.63
CA HIS A 40 -76.22 31.80 -15.78
C HIS A 40 -75.98 30.29 -15.67
N TYR A 41 -74.74 29.87 -15.39
CA TYR A 41 -74.38 28.45 -15.36
C TYR A 41 -74.69 27.75 -14.02
N SER A 42 -74.80 28.48 -12.90
CA SER A 42 -75.19 27.90 -11.60
C SER A 42 -76.69 27.60 -11.51
N ASN A 43 -77.52 28.37 -12.20
CA ASN A 43 -78.97 28.15 -12.28
C ASN A 43 -79.38 27.10 -13.33
N GLN A 44 -78.45 26.64 -14.17
CA GLN A 44 -78.70 25.54 -15.11
C GLN A 44 -78.61 24.18 -14.43
N VAL A 45 -79.69 23.39 -14.52
CA VAL A 45 -79.69 21.97 -14.10
C VAL A 45 -79.20 21.10 -15.25
N PHE A 46 -77.92 20.72 -15.21
CA PHE A 46 -77.35 19.82 -16.22
C PHE A 46 -77.86 18.38 -16.04
N LYS A 47 -78.43 17.80 -17.10
CA LYS A 47 -78.74 16.37 -17.19
C LYS A 47 -77.56 15.64 -17.83
N PHE A 48 -77.07 14.58 -17.17
CA PHE A 48 -75.88 13.84 -17.61
C PHE A 48 -76.23 12.59 -18.42
N ASP A 49 -76.98 12.77 -19.51
CA ASP A 49 -77.33 11.73 -20.48
C ASP A 49 -76.62 11.94 -21.83
N ALA A 50 -76.74 10.98 -22.75
CA ALA A 50 -76.01 10.98 -24.02
C ALA A 50 -76.34 12.15 -24.95
N GLU A 51 -77.51 12.78 -24.77
CA GLU A 51 -77.99 13.89 -25.60
C GLU A 51 -77.59 15.25 -25.03
N ASN A 52 -77.56 15.40 -23.69
CA ASN A 52 -77.35 16.68 -23.01
C ASN A 52 -75.91 16.91 -22.49
N VAL A 53 -75.06 15.88 -22.48
CA VAL A 53 -73.64 15.98 -22.06
C VAL A 53 -72.82 16.98 -22.89
N ALA A 54 -73.19 17.23 -24.15
CA ALA A 54 -72.51 18.20 -25.00
C ALA A 54 -72.62 19.64 -24.46
N GLU A 55 -73.79 20.02 -23.95
CA GLU A 55 -74.06 21.34 -23.38
C GLU A 55 -73.25 21.56 -22.08
N ALA A 56 -73.21 20.56 -21.20
CA ALA A 56 -72.40 20.60 -19.99
C ALA A 56 -70.89 20.72 -20.28
N LYS A 57 -70.41 20.04 -21.34
CA LYS A 57 -69.03 20.19 -21.82
C LYS A 57 -68.75 21.60 -22.33
N GLN A 58 -69.70 22.20 -23.06
CA GLN A 58 -69.56 23.54 -23.59
C GLN A 58 -69.53 24.59 -22.47
N ALA A 59 -70.44 24.52 -21.49
CA ALA A 59 -70.46 25.38 -20.31
C ALA A 59 -69.12 25.32 -19.54
N LYS A 60 -68.56 24.11 -19.35
CA LYS A 60 -67.24 23.93 -18.74
C LYS A 60 -66.12 24.59 -19.56
N ILE A 61 -66.16 24.47 -20.89
CA ILE A 61 -65.17 25.08 -21.77
C ILE A 61 -65.22 26.61 -21.64
N ASP A 62 -66.40 27.20 -21.60
CA ASP A 62 -66.57 28.65 -21.58
C ASP A 62 -66.18 29.24 -20.22
N LEU A 63 -66.54 28.60 -19.09
CA LEU A 63 -66.03 28.94 -17.77
C LEU A 63 -64.50 28.87 -17.69
N ASN A 64 -63.90 27.82 -18.24
CA ASN A 64 -62.45 27.66 -18.26
C ASN A 64 -61.76 28.72 -19.12
N LYS A 65 -62.37 29.17 -20.22
CA LYS A 65 -61.82 30.26 -21.06
C LYS A 65 -61.75 31.56 -20.27
N ILE A 66 -62.81 31.90 -19.52
CA ILE A 66 -62.85 33.14 -18.72
C ILE A 66 -61.84 33.07 -17.58
N ALA A 67 -61.79 31.96 -16.84
CA ALA A 67 -60.80 31.77 -15.77
C ALA A 67 -59.37 31.83 -16.31
N LYS A 68 -59.12 31.23 -17.48
CA LYS A 68 -57.82 31.27 -18.15
C LYS A 68 -57.44 32.68 -18.59
N MET A 69 -58.36 33.44 -19.17
CA MET A 69 -58.11 34.83 -19.59
C MET A 69 -57.66 35.71 -18.41
N ILE A 70 -58.32 35.58 -17.26
CA ILE A 70 -57.96 36.31 -16.03
C ILE A 70 -56.55 35.90 -15.57
N ASP A 71 -56.27 34.59 -15.51
CA ASP A 71 -54.98 34.09 -15.06
C ASP A 71 -53.83 34.44 -16.02
N ASP A 72 -54.08 34.39 -17.33
CA ASP A 72 -53.10 34.76 -18.36
C ASP A 72 -52.77 36.26 -18.27
N ARG A 73 -53.77 37.14 -18.10
CA ARG A 73 -53.53 38.58 -17.91
C ARG A 73 -52.79 38.87 -16.61
N ARG A 74 -53.12 38.17 -15.53
CA ARG A 74 -52.39 38.25 -14.24
C ARG A 74 -50.91 37.86 -14.41
N LYS A 75 -50.63 36.79 -15.15
CA LYS A 75 -49.26 36.33 -15.43
C LYS A 75 -48.49 37.31 -16.30
N GLU A 76 -49.13 37.86 -17.34
CA GLU A 76 -48.54 38.85 -18.23
C GLU A 76 -48.10 40.10 -17.45
N ILE A 77 -49.01 40.70 -16.66
CA ILE A 77 -48.68 41.87 -15.82
C ILE A 77 -47.57 41.55 -14.81
N LYS A 78 -47.60 40.35 -14.19
CA LYS A 78 -46.52 39.92 -13.29
C LYS A 78 -45.18 39.83 -14.01
N ALA A 79 -45.15 39.28 -15.22
CA ALA A 79 -43.93 39.12 -16.01
C ALA A 79 -43.33 40.48 -16.37
N ASP A 80 -44.16 41.39 -16.91
CA ASP A 80 -43.75 42.74 -17.30
C ASP A 80 -43.23 43.54 -16.09
N TYR A 81 -43.93 43.48 -14.96
CA TYR A 81 -43.53 44.17 -13.74
C TYR A 81 -42.25 43.60 -13.13
N SER A 82 -42.03 42.28 -13.24
CA SER A 82 -40.84 41.62 -12.68
C SER A 82 -39.62 41.78 -13.58
N GLN A 83 -39.78 42.06 -14.87
CA GLN A 83 -38.67 42.15 -15.82
C GLN A 83 -37.64 43.24 -15.46
N PRO A 84 -38.01 44.49 -15.10
CA PRO A 84 -37.05 45.51 -14.67
C PRO A 84 -36.29 45.10 -13.41
N LEU A 85 -36.97 44.47 -12.43
CA LEU A 85 -36.36 43.96 -11.21
C LEU A 85 -35.32 42.88 -11.52
N ASN A 86 -35.71 41.86 -12.29
CA ASN A 86 -34.80 40.78 -12.69
C ASN A 86 -33.57 41.34 -13.44
N THR A 87 -33.78 42.30 -14.34
CA THR A 87 -32.68 42.95 -15.08
C THR A 87 -31.72 43.70 -14.14
N PHE A 88 -32.25 44.37 -13.12
CA PHE A 88 -31.46 45.05 -12.09
C PHE A 88 -30.66 44.04 -11.25
N GLU A 89 -31.31 43.00 -10.74
CA GLU A 89 -30.67 41.94 -9.94
C GLU A 89 -29.54 41.26 -10.73
N GLU A 90 -29.78 40.92 -12.00
CA GLU A 90 -28.76 40.35 -12.86
C GLU A 90 -27.57 41.29 -13.07
N LYS A 91 -27.80 42.60 -13.24
CA LYS A 91 -26.71 43.59 -13.35
C LYS A 91 -25.88 43.63 -12.07
N MET A 92 -26.53 43.70 -10.91
CA MET A 92 -25.85 43.72 -9.61
C MET A 92 -25.06 42.43 -9.39
N LYS A 93 -25.66 41.27 -9.71
CA LYS A 93 -24.99 39.97 -9.63
C LYS A 93 -23.76 39.91 -10.53
N ARG A 94 -23.83 40.39 -11.77
CA ARG A 94 -22.68 40.47 -12.68
C ARG A 94 -21.54 41.33 -12.13
N TYR A 95 -21.85 42.44 -11.44
CA TYR A 95 -20.82 43.26 -10.80
C TYR A 95 -20.12 42.52 -9.66
N VAL A 96 -20.90 41.85 -8.79
CA VAL A 96 -20.35 41.03 -7.70
C VAL A 96 -19.50 39.88 -8.25
N GLU A 97 -19.96 39.19 -9.29
CA GLU A 97 -19.23 38.10 -9.94
C GLU A 97 -17.89 38.57 -10.53
N ARG A 98 -17.86 39.75 -11.15
CA ARG A 98 -16.61 40.32 -11.68
C ARG A 98 -15.59 40.59 -10.57
N ILE A 99 -16.04 41.15 -9.44
CA ILE A 99 -15.17 41.41 -8.28
C ILE A 99 -14.69 40.09 -7.68
N LYS A 100 -15.59 39.13 -7.49
CA LYS A 100 -15.28 37.82 -6.93
C LYS A 100 -14.25 37.08 -7.78
N LYS A 101 -14.40 37.10 -9.11
CA LYS A 101 -13.42 36.49 -10.02
C LYS A 101 -12.01 37.03 -9.79
N VAL A 102 -11.86 38.36 -9.75
CA VAL A 102 -10.54 38.99 -9.51
C VAL A 102 -10.03 38.66 -8.10
N SER A 103 -10.91 38.63 -7.10
CA SER A 103 -10.54 38.23 -5.74
C SER A 103 -10.05 36.78 -5.68
N ASP A 104 -10.70 35.86 -6.40
CA ASP A 104 -10.33 34.45 -6.44
C ASP A 104 -9.00 34.23 -7.18
N ASP A 105 -8.74 35.00 -8.25
CA ASP A 105 -7.46 35.01 -8.96
C ASP A 105 -6.33 35.51 -8.04
N ILE A 106 -6.55 36.60 -7.28
CA ILE A 106 -5.59 37.11 -6.28
C ILE A 106 -5.33 36.08 -5.20
N ASN A 107 -6.38 35.45 -4.64
CA ASN A 107 -6.25 34.42 -3.62
C ASN A 107 -5.44 33.22 -4.12
N SER A 108 -5.64 32.83 -5.38
CA SER A 108 -4.87 31.76 -6.01
C SER A 108 -3.40 32.13 -6.17
N GLY A 109 -3.11 33.37 -6.58
CA GLY A 109 -1.75 33.91 -6.64
C GLY A 109 -1.05 33.92 -5.26
N ILE A 110 -1.75 34.33 -4.21
CA ILE A 110 -1.23 34.31 -2.82
C ILE A 110 -0.88 32.88 -2.40
N LYS A 111 -1.76 31.91 -2.65
CA LYS A 111 -1.50 30.50 -2.32
C LYS A 111 -0.26 29.96 -3.04
N LEU A 112 -0.14 30.20 -4.34
CA LEU A 112 1.03 29.78 -5.12
C LEU A 112 2.33 30.41 -4.60
N PHE A 113 2.28 31.69 -4.22
CA PHE A 113 3.42 32.37 -3.61
C PHE A 113 3.80 31.74 -2.26
N ASP A 114 2.82 31.49 -1.38
CA ASP A 114 3.07 30.89 -0.07
C ASP A 114 3.63 29.46 -0.18
N GLU A 115 3.17 28.68 -1.16
CA GLU A 115 3.70 27.34 -1.49
C GLU A 115 5.14 27.41 -1.99
N SER A 116 5.45 28.33 -2.91
CA SER A 116 6.81 28.58 -3.39
C SER A 116 7.75 28.97 -2.24
N GLU A 117 7.31 29.88 -1.39
CA GLU A 117 8.07 30.31 -0.21
C GLU A 117 8.28 29.17 0.79
N LYS A 118 7.30 28.26 0.93
CA LYS A 118 7.45 27.05 1.74
C LYS A 118 8.48 26.09 1.14
N ALA A 119 8.49 25.91 -0.18
CA ALA A 119 9.49 25.08 -0.87
C ALA A 119 10.91 25.63 -0.67
N ILE A 120 11.09 26.95 -0.78
CA ILE A 120 12.39 27.61 -0.49
C ILE A 120 12.83 27.37 0.95
N ARG A 121 11.91 27.43 1.92
CA ARG A 121 12.23 27.14 3.33
C ARG A 121 12.62 25.67 3.55
N ILE A 122 11.94 24.74 2.89
CA ILE A 122 12.29 23.31 2.93
C ILE A 122 13.71 23.11 2.39
N GLU A 123 14.02 23.71 1.24
CA GLU A 123 15.34 23.58 0.61
C GLU A 123 16.45 24.11 1.51
N LYS A 124 16.25 25.27 2.15
CA LYS A 124 17.20 25.81 3.11
C LYS A 124 17.42 24.89 4.30
N ILE A 125 16.36 24.28 4.83
CA ILE A 125 16.49 23.30 5.92
C ILE A 125 17.27 22.08 5.47
N LYS A 126 17.03 21.56 4.26
CA LYS A 126 17.79 20.42 3.70
C LYS A 126 19.28 20.73 3.58
N ILE A 127 19.64 21.90 3.05
CA ILE A 127 21.04 22.33 2.95
C ILE A 127 21.72 22.37 4.32
N GLU A 128 21.03 22.88 5.36
CA GLU A 128 21.59 22.90 6.71
C GLU A 128 21.65 21.50 7.34
N MET A 129 20.67 20.64 7.05
CA MET A 129 20.69 19.24 7.46
C MET A 129 21.86 18.48 6.84
N GLU A 130 22.16 18.68 5.55
CA GLU A 130 23.33 18.11 4.88
C GLU A 130 24.64 18.49 5.58
N LYS A 131 24.83 19.78 5.89
CA LYS A 131 26.02 20.26 6.59
C LYS A 131 26.19 19.65 7.98
N ILE A 132 25.08 19.40 8.68
CA ILE A 132 25.09 18.79 10.02
C ILE A 132 25.31 17.27 9.92
N ALA A 133 24.76 16.63 8.89
CA ALA A 133 24.82 15.19 8.69
C ALA A 133 26.21 14.71 8.25
N GLU A 134 26.91 15.47 7.40
CA GLU A 134 28.24 15.15 6.87
C GLU A 134 29.26 14.76 7.98
N PRO A 135 29.51 15.57 9.02
CA PRO A 135 30.43 15.20 10.09
C PRO A 135 29.93 14.04 10.96
N LEU A 136 28.63 13.73 10.95
CA LEU A 136 28.02 12.65 11.73
C LEU A 136 27.93 11.31 10.97
N ASN A 137 28.27 11.29 9.67
CA ASN A 137 28.19 10.11 8.80
C ASN A 137 26.80 9.43 8.79
N ILE A 138 25.76 10.27 8.82
CA ILE A 138 24.36 9.87 8.66
C ILE A 138 23.78 10.48 7.38
N GLU A 139 22.74 9.86 6.86
CA GLU A 139 21.99 10.43 5.74
C GLU A 139 21.02 11.51 6.28
N PRO A 140 20.95 12.71 5.66
CA PRO A 140 20.00 13.75 6.05
C PRO A 140 18.55 13.25 6.07
N GLU A 141 18.20 12.34 5.16
CA GLU A 141 16.88 11.72 5.01
C GLU A 141 16.50 10.79 6.17
N ALA A 142 17.46 10.41 7.02
CA ALA A 142 17.18 9.65 8.23
C ALA A 142 16.31 10.43 9.24
N ILE A 143 16.15 11.75 9.04
CA ILE A 143 15.34 12.62 9.89
C ILE A 143 14.25 13.29 9.07
N GLU A 144 13.02 13.14 9.53
CA GLU A 144 11.87 13.83 8.95
C GLU A 144 11.88 15.34 9.28
N ILE A 145 11.63 16.17 8.27
CA ILE A 145 11.54 17.62 8.42
C ILE A 145 10.26 17.96 9.19
N SER A 146 10.41 18.51 10.39
CA SER A 146 9.28 18.98 11.18
C SER A 146 8.57 20.18 10.53
N THR A 147 7.25 20.22 10.63
CA THR A 147 6.44 21.39 10.20
C THR A 147 6.83 22.67 10.93
N SER A 148 7.32 22.56 12.18
CA SER A 148 7.80 23.71 12.96
C SER A 148 9.05 24.37 12.35
N TRP A 149 9.90 23.61 11.65
CA TRP A 149 11.16 24.09 11.08
C TRP A 149 10.97 24.89 9.79
N ILE A 150 9.84 24.67 9.11
CA ILE A 150 9.51 25.35 7.85
C ILE A 150 8.56 26.54 8.04
N ASN A 151 8.20 26.86 9.28
CA ASN A 151 7.40 28.04 9.61
C ASN A 151 8.21 29.32 9.41
N LYS A 152 7.56 30.43 9.04
CA LYS A 152 8.22 31.74 8.88
C LYS A 152 8.99 32.17 10.15
N THR A 153 8.49 31.77 11.33
CA THR A 153 9.12 32.06 12.63
C THR A 153 10.43 31.31 12.86
N ALA A 154 10.71 30.24 12.12
CA ALA A 154 11.96 29.48 12.16
C ALA A 154 13.11 30.18 11.41
N PHE A 155 12.82 31.25 10.66
CA PHE A 155 13.79 31.97 9.84
C PHE A 155 14.02 33.40 10.34
N THR A 156 15.23 33.92 10.11
CA THR A 156 15.58 35.31 10.38
C THR A 156 14.89 36.25 9.37
N THR A 157 14.95 37.55 9.59
CA THR A 157 14.47 38.56 8.62
C THR A 157 15.20 38.50 7.28
N LYS A 158 16.43 37.94 7.25
CA LYS A 158 17.20 37.67 6.04
C LYS A 158 16.85 36.34 5.37
N GLY A 159 15.95 35.57 5.97
CA GLY A 159 15.53 34.26 5.46
C GLY A 159 16.53 33.13 5.75
N GLU A 160 17.43 33.30 6.73
CA GLU A 160 18.34 32.24 7.18
C GLU A 160 17.69 31.41 8.28
N VAL A 161 18.06 30.13 8.41
CA VAL A 161 17.55 29.26 9.48
C VAL A 161 18.06 29.77 10.83
N LYS A 162 17.17 29.91 11.83
CA LYS A 162 17.57 30.36 13.17
C LYS A 162 18.41 29.31 13.89
N GLY A 163 19.40 29.76 14.66
CA GLY A 163 20.28 28.88 15.46
C GLY A 163 19.54 27.85 16.31
N LYS A 164 18.46 28.24 17.02
CA LYS A 164 17.65 27.30 17.80
C LYS A 164 17.10 26.10 17.01
N ILE A 165 16.78 26.31 15.74
CA ILE A 165 16.27 25.25 14.85
C ILE A 165 17.44 24.38 14.39
N LEU A 166 18.60 24.97 14.11
CA LEU A 166 19.83 24.23 13.82
C LEU A 166 20.25 23.35 15.00
N ASP A 167 20.17 23.87 16.22
CA ASP A 167 20.46 23.11 17.45
C ASP A 167 19.51 21.90 17.59
N GLU A 168 18.20 22.11 17.35
CA GLU A 168 17.21 21.02 17.39
C GLU A 168 17.46 19.96 16.32
N ILE A 169 17.78 20.39 15.09
CA ILE A 169 18.16 19.49 13.99
C ILE A 169 19.40 18.69 14.40
N HIS A 170 20.44 19.37 14.89
CA HIS A 170 21.69 18.76 15.32
C HIS A 170 21.48 17.74 16.45
N ASP A 171 20.67 18.06 17.45
CA ASP A 171 20.38 17.13 18.55
C ASP A 171 19.68 15.86 18.05
N LYS A 172 18.71 16.00 17.15
CA LYS A 172 18.07 14.84 16.51
C LYS A 172 19.05 14.02 15.67
N MET A 173 19.89 14.68 14.86
CA MET A 173 20.95 14.04 14.06
C MET A 173 21.90 13.24 14.95
N LYS A 174 22.32 13.82 16.07
CA LYS A 174 23.21 13.19 17.03
C LYS A 174 22.60 11.94 17.65
N ILE A 175 21.32 11.96 18.01
CA ILE A 175 20.61 10.79 18.54
C ILE A 175 20.62 9.65 17.53
N VAL A 176 20.30 9.93 16.26
CA VAL A 176 20.31 8.93 15.18
C VAL A 176 21.73 8.38 14.94
N ALA A 177 22.74 9.25 14.92
CA ALA A 177 24.13 8.84 14.79
C ALA A 177 24.59 7.93 15.94
N MET A 178 24.21 8.27 17.18
CA MET A 178 24.49 7.44 18.37
C MET A 178 23.82 6.08 18.28
N GLN A 179 22.56 6.02 17.85
CA GLN A 179 21.84 4.75 17.66
C GLN A 179 22.49 3.88 16.58
N LYS A 180 22.87 4.47 15.43
CA LYS A 180 23.57 3.76 14.36
C LYS A 180 24.91 3.19 14.83
N SER A 181 25.68 3.99 15.59
CA SER A 181 26.94 3.56 16.19
C SER A 181 26.74 2.43 17.21
N GLN A 182 25.72 2.53 18.07
CA GLN A 182 25.39 1.49 19.04
C GLN A 182 25.02 0.17 18.37
N ILE A 183 24.15 0.21 17.34
CA ILE A 183 23.77 -0.97 16.55
C ILE A 183 25.01 -1.62 15.91
N ALA A 184 25.93 -0.81 15.36
CA ALA A 184 27.17 -1.33 14.78
C ALA A 184 28.07 -1.99 15.83
N ALA A 185 28.20 -1.40 17.02
CA ALA A 185 28.97 -1.96 18.14
C ALA A 185 28.34 -3.26 18.67
N ASP A 186 27.02 -3.30 18.79
CA ASP A 186 26.27 -4.49 19.23
C ASP A 186 26.41 -5.63 18.21
N LYS A 187 26.33 -5.33 16.91
CA LYS A 187 26.61 -6.29 15.84
C LYS A 187 28.02 -6.85 15.93
N ALA A 188 29.04 -5.98 16.03
CA ALA A 188 30.43 -6.43 16.16
C ALA A 188 30.61 -7.35 17.38
N THR A 189 30.00 -6.99 18.51
CA THR A 189 30.02 -7.78 19.74
C THR A 189 29.41 -9.17 19.56
N ILE A 190 28.30 -9.28 18.82
CA ILE A 190 27.65 -10.56 18.53
C ILE A 190 28.42 -11.37 17.50
N THR A 191 28.99 -10.72 16.48
CA THR A 191 29.85 -11.36 15.49
C THR A 191 31.02 -12.05 16.19
N ASP A 192 31.79 -11.33 17.01
CA ASP A 192 32.92 -11.89 17.76
C ASP A 192 32.49 -13.08 18.65
N TYR A 193 31.35 -12.95 19.31
CA TYR A 193 30.83 -13.99 20.20
C TYR A 193 30.39 -15.25 19.42
N ALA A 194 29.75 -15.08 18.26
CA ALA A 194 29.33 -16.18 17.40
C ALA A 194 30.53 -16.90 16.75
N GLU A 195 31.56 -16.14 16.32
CA GLU A 195 32.81 -16.69 15.80
C GLU A 195 33.52 -17.56 16.84
N ILE A 196 33.67 -17.07 18.07
CA ILE A 196 34.27 -17.83 19.18
C ILE A 196 33.43 -19.09 19.48
N ALA A 197 32.12 -19.01 19.34
CA ALA A 197 31.20 -20.13 19.54
C ALA A 197 31.19 -21.14 18.37
N GLY A 198 31.88 -20.86 17.25
CA GLY A 198 31.89 -21.71 16.06
C GLY A 198 30.53 -21.78 15.36
N LEU A 199 29.75 -20.70 15.43
CA LEU A 199 28.46 -20.52 14.74
C LEU A 199 28.59 -19.47 13.63
N ASP A 200 27.63 -19.44 12.70
CA ASP A 200 27.58 -18.44 11.63
C ASP A 200 27.34 -17.01 12.18
N PRO A 201 28.30 -16.08 12.08
CA PRO A 201 28.17 -14.75 12.67
C PRO A 201 27.10 -13.87 11.99
N TYR A 202 26.82 -14.12 10.71
CA TYR A 202 25.86 -13.32 9.95
C TYR A 202 24.43 -13.53 10.46
N ALA A 203 24.01 -14.78 10.66
CA ALA A 203 22.69 -15.11 11.18
C ALA A 203 22.41 -14.46 12.55
N TRP A 204 23.41 -14.42 13.44
CA TRP A 204 23.25 -13.90 14.79
C TRP A 204 23.31 -12.38 14.86
N SER A 205 24.23 -11.74 14.13
CA SER A 205 24.34 -10.27 14.09
C SER A 205 23.09 -9.61 13.47
N GLY A 206 22.41 -10.28 12.54
CA GLY A 206 21.15 -9.83 11.96
C GLY A 206 19.99 -9.74 12.96
N LEU A 207 20.06 -10.41 14.12
CA LEU A 207 19.04 -10.28 15.16
C LEU A 207 19.05 -8.90 15.84
N ILE A 208 20.19 -8.21 15.85
CA ILE A 208 20.29 -6.82 16.35
C ILE A 208 19.41 -5.89 15.51
N ASP A 209 19.34 -6.09 14.18
CA ASP A 209 18.47 -5.31 13.30
C ASP A 209 16.98 -5.53 13.58
N GLN A 210 16.63 -6.69 14.15
CA GLN A 210 15.28 -7.03 14.56
C GLN A 210 14.93 -6.49 15.97
N GLY A 211 15.85 -5.75 16.60
CA GLY A 211 15.65 -5.15 17.92
C GLY A 211 15.94 -6.08 19.09
N TRP A 212 16.60 -7.22 18.87
CA TRP A 212 17.03 -8.10 19.97
C TRP A 212 18.19 -7.48 20.74
N SER A 213 18.22 -7.69 22.05
CA SER A 213 19.34 -7.24 22.86
C SER A 213 20.55 -8.18 22.72
N VAL A 214 21.76 -7.63 22.89
CA VAL A 214 23.00 -8.41 22.95
C VAL A 214 22.92 -9.53 24.01
N ALA A 215 22.25 -9.28 25.14
CA ALA A 215 22.10 -10.25 26.21
C ALA A 215 21.24 -11.46 25.79
N ASP A 216 20.11 -11.22 25.12
CA ASP A 216 19.21 -12.26 24.66
C ASP A 216 19.85 -13.12 23.56
N ILE A 217 20.56 -12.47 22.63
CA ILE A 217 21.27 -13.17 21.55
C ILE A 217 22.40 -14.04 22.12
N ARG A 218 23.18 -13.52 23.08
CA ARG A 218 24.23 -14.30 23.75
C ARG A 218 23.66 -15.54 24.43
N GLU A 219 22.51 -15.44 25.08
CA GLU A 219 21.87 -16.59 25.73
C GLU A 219 21.39 -17.63 24.69
N LYS A 220 20.83 -17.18 23.56
CA LYS A 220 20.47 -18.08 22.45
C LYS A 220 21.68 -18.76 21.81
N ILE A 221 22.79 -18.04 21.67
CA ILE A 221 24.04 -18.61 21.16
C ILE A 221 24.53 -19.72 22.09
N LYS A 222 24.52 -19.52 23.42
CA LYS A 222 24.90 -20.57 24.38
C LYS A 222 24.03 -21.81 24.25
N GLN A 223 22.70 -21.63 24.13
CA GLN A 223 21.77 -22.73 23.94
C GLN A 223 22.06 -23.49 22.64
N ALA A 224 22.34 -22.77 21.55
CA ALA A 224 22.69 -23.37 20.26
C ALA A 224 24.01 -24.17 20.33
N VAL A 225 25.01 -23.68 21.05
CA VAL A 225 26.28 -24.39 21.27
C VAL A 225 26.06 -25.67 22.09
N GLU A 226 25.28 -25.59 23.16
CA GLU A 226 25.00 -26.76 24.01
C GLU A 226 24.17 -27.81 23.26
N ASP A 227 23.20 -27.37 22.45
CA ASP A 227 22.43 -28.25 21.58
C ASP A 227 23.30 -28.94 20.53
N LYS A 228 24.24 -28.21 19.91
CA LYS A 228 25.22 -28.76 18.98
C LYS A 228 26.09 -29.82 19.69
N ARG A 229 26.62 -29.49 20.88
CA ARG A 229 27.43 -30.41 21.70
C ARG A 229 26.67 -31.69 22.04
N ARG A 230 25.41 -31.57 22.45
CA ARG A 230 24.54 -32.71 22.77
C ARG A 230 24.25 -33.59 21.56
N ARG A 231 24.02 -32.99 20.38
CA ARG A 231 23.83 -33.75 19.13
C ARG A 231 25.08 -34.49 18.70
N GLU A 232 26.25 -33.83 18.74
CA GLU A 232 27.53 -34.45 18.42
C GLU A 232 27.87 -35.60 19.39
N GLN A 233 27.55 -35.46 20.68
CA GLN A 233 27.71 -36.54 21.66
C GLN A 233 26.79 -37.72 21.37
N ALA A 234 25.49 -37.46 21.13
CA ALA A 234 24.53 -38.50 20.80
C ALA A 234 24.88 -39.24 19.49
N GLU A 235 25.40 -38.52 18.50
CA GLU A 235 25.86 -39.11 17.24
C GLU A 235 27.09 -40.00 17.45
N LYS A 236 28.09 -39.55 18.23
CA LYS A 236 29.26 -40.37 18.60
C LYS A 236 28.89 -41.61 19.40
N GLU A 237 27.96 -41.50 20.35
CA GLU A 237 27.45 -42.65 21.11
C GLU A 237 26.72 -43.64 20.20
N ALA A 238 25.85 -43.14 19.31
CA ALA A 238 25.13 -43.96 18.35
C ALA A 238 26.07 -44.64 17.34
N GLU A 239 27.14 -43.98 16.91
CA GLU A 239 28.16 -44.56 16.04
C GLU A 239 28.98 -45.62 16.77
N ALA A 240 29.41 -45.36 18.01
CA ALA A 240 30.11 -46.34 18.84
C ALA A 240 29.25 -47.58 19.12
N GLU A 241 27.94 -47.42 19.36
CA GLU A 241 27.01 -48.54 19.53
C GLU A 241 26.85 -49.32 18.22
N ARG A 242 26.72 -48.64 17.06
CA ARG A 242 26.70 -49.29 15.75
C ARG A 242 27.97 -50.09 15.48
N GLN A 243 29.15 -49.55 15.82
CA GLN A 243 30.42 -50.24 15.68
C GLN A 243 30.53 -51.47 16.59
N ARG A 244 30.09 -51.37 17.86
CA ARG A 244 30.05 -52.52 18.79
C ARG A 244 29.13 -53.62 18.30
N LYS A 245 27.90 -53.28 17.91
CA LYS A 245 26.94 -54.24 17.34
C LYS A 245 27.48 -54.93 16.10
N LYS A 246 28.15 -54.18 15.21
CA LYS A 246 28.81 -54.76 14.03
C LYS A 246 29.93 -55.72 14.42
N ALA A 247 30.81 -55.34 15.35
CA ALA A 247 31.88 -56.21 15.82
C ALA A 247 31.38 -57.47 16.53
N GLU A 248 30.32 -57.37 17.34
CA GLU A 248 29.67 -58.52 17.98
C GLU A 248 29.03 -59.45 16.95
N TYR A 249 28.35 -58.90 15.93
CA TYR A 249 27.79 -59.67 14.83
C TYR A 249 28.89 -60.41 14.04
N ASP A 250 29.94 -59.70 13.63
CA ASP A 250 31.07 -60.27 12.89
C ASP A 250 31.78 -61.37 13.72
N ALA A 251 31.96 -61.16 15.02
CA ALA A 251 32.52 -62.16 15.93
C ALA A 251 31.61 -63.39 16.09
N ALA A 252 30.29 -63.20 16.18
CA ALA A 252 29.32 -64.30 16.27
C ALA A 252 29.30 -65.15 14.99
N ILE A 253 29.41 -64.53 13.80
CA ILE A 253 29.57 -65.24 12.53
C ILE A 253 30.88 -66.04 12.49
N ALA A 254 32.00 -65.42 12.89
CA ALA A 254 33.30 -66.08 12.93
C ALA A 254 33.32 -67.28 13.91
N GLU A 255 32.65 -67.19 15.06
CA GLU A 255 32.55 -68.31 15.99
C GLU A 255 31.66 -69.43 15.45
N MET A 256 30.54 -69.10 14.79
CA MET A 256 29.70 -70.09 14.11
C MET A 256 30.44 -70.80 12.97
N GLU A 257 31.31 -70.10 12.24
CA GLU A 257 32.20 -70.69 11.24
C GLU A 257 33.27 -71.59 11.86
N ARG A 258 33.82 -71.22 13.03
CA ARG A 258 34.77 -72.06 13.78
C ARG A 258 34.12 -73.29 14.39
N GLU A 259 32.91 -73.18 14.93
CA GLU A 259 32.14 -74.33 15.42
C GLU A 259 31.79 -75.29 14.27
N LYS A 260 31.41 -74.77 13.10
CA LYS A 260 31.30 -75.58 11.87
C LYS A 260 32.63 -76.20 11.43
N ALA A 261 33.77 -75.59 11.75
CA ALA A 261 35.10 -76.13 11.48
C ALA A 261 35.62 -77.15 12.52
N VAL A 262 34.90 -77.38 13.64
CA VAL A 262 35.25 -78.41 14.64
C VAL A 262 34.40 -79.69 14.49
N GLU A 263 33.41 -79.71 13.61
CA GLU A 263 32.69 -80.92 13.21
C GLU A 263 33.13 -81.42 11.83
N THR A 264 34.38 -81.87 11.72
CA THR A 264 34.83 -82.90 10.75
C THR A 264 36.26 -83.34 11.07
N ASN A 265 36.37 -84.40 11.87
CA ASN A 265 37.49 -85.32 11.72
C ASN A 265 37.31 -86.00 10.36
N GLN A 266 38.36 -85.99 9.55
CA GLN A 266 38.45 -86.43 8.14
C GLN A 266 38.14 -85.33 7.14
N GLY A 267 39.21 -84.68 6.69
CA GLY A 267 39.18 -83.82 5.53
C GLY A 267 38.73 -84.61 4.30
N THR A 268 37.80 -84.02 3.57
CA THR A 268 37.80 -83.80 2.12
C THR A 268 36.51 -83.03 1.81
N LEU A 269 36.60 -81.84 1.25
CA LEU A 269 35.48 -81.22 0.51
C LEU A 269 35.78 -81.40 -0.97
N VAL A 270 35.01 -82.25 -1.63
CA VAL A 270 34.94 -82.38 -3.08
C VAL A 270 33.67 -81.66 -3.52
N ASP A 271 33.80 -80.67 -4.39
CA ASP A 271 32.69 -80.05 -5.11
C ASP A 271 32.19 -81.03 -6.19
N PRO A 272 30.89 -81.40 -6.24
CA PRO A 272 30.40 -82.49 -7.06
C PRO A 272 30.16 -82.16 -8.54
N GLU A 273 30.50 -80.97 -9.07
CA GLU A 273 30.30 -80.72 -10.51
C GLU A 273 31.51 -80.36 -11.37
N THR A 274 32.62 -79.80 -10.86
CA THR A 274 33.79 -79.54 -11.72
C THR A 274 35.09 -79.46 -10.93
N GLY A 275 35.83 -80.57 -10.86
CA GLY A 275 37.07 -80.67 -10.11
C GLY A 275 38.30 -80.05 -10.80
N GLU A 276 38.66 -78.81 -10.44
CA GLU A 276 40.02 -78.27 -10.67
C GLU A 276 40.51 -77.35 -9.53
N LEU A 277 41.83 -77.34 -9.35
CA LEU A 277 42.61 -76.58 -8.36
C LEU A 277 43.21 -75.29 -8.96
N ILE A 278 43.41 -74.32 -8.08
CA ILE A 278 43.92 -72.94 -8.22
C ILE A 278 45.24 -72.80 -9.03
N GLN A 279 45.35 -71.84 -9.96
CA GLN A 279 46.39 -70.77 -9.96
C GLN A 279 46.41 -69.79 -11.16
N ALA A 280 46.47 -68.50 -10.79
CA ALA A 280 47.30 -67.37 -11.27
C ALA A 280 47.47 -67.03 -12.78
N ALA A 281 47.38 -65.70 -13.00
CA ALA A 281 48.05 -64.85 -14.00
C ALA A 281 47.27 -64.41 -15.26
N ASN A 282 46.87 -63.12 -15.22
CA ASN A 282 47.01 -62.07 -16.24
C ASN A 282 47.09 -62.47 -17.73
N ASN A 283 46.07 -62.10 -18.53
CA ASN A 283 46.09 -60.90 -19.39
C ASN A 283 44.79 -60.78 -20.20
N GLU A 284 44.28 -59.55 -20.25
CA GLU A 284 43.17 -58.98 -21.03
C GLU A 284 43.13 -59.36 -22.53
N PRO A 285 42.01 -59.19 -23.30
CA PRO A 285 41.07 -58.05 -23.19
C PRO A 285 39.56 -58.32 -23.48
N SER A 286 38.70 -57.38 -23.03
CA SER A 286 37.71 -56.63 -23.86
C SER A 286 36.38 -56.22 -23.15
N VAL A 287 36.20 -54.88 -23.03
CA VAL A 287 34.96 -54.04 -23.02
C VAL A 287 33.85 -54.23 -21.95
N PRO A 288 33.05 -53.18 -21.63
CA PRO A 288 33.35 -51.89 -20.99
C PRO A 288 32.80 -51.81 -19.55
N ILE A 289 33.36 -50.87 -18.78
CA ILE A 289 33.09 -50.60 -17.37
C ILE A 289 31.69 -49.98 -17.20
N THR A 290 30.80 -50.66 -16.46
CA THR A 290 29.68 -49.99 -15.77
C THR A 290 30.23 -49.39 -14.48
N GLU A 291 30.34 -48.07 -14.43
CA GLU A 291 30.51 -47.33 -13.18
C GLU A 291 29.27 -47.54 -12.32
N VAL A 292 29.43 -48.27 -11.21
CA VAL A 292 28.44 -48.29 -10.14
C VAL A 292 28.76 -47.09 -9.26
N ASP A 293 28.00 -46.01 -9.48
CA ASP A 293 28.02 -44.80 -8.66
C ASP A 293 27.44 -45.12 -7.27
N ASP A 294 28.31 -45.12 -6.27
CA ASP A 294 28.01 -45.52 -4.88
C ASP A 294 27.50 -44.33 -4.04
N ASN A 295 26.83 -43.35 -4.67
CA ASN A 295 26.23 -42.21 -3.98
C ASN A 295 24.75 -42.49 -3.66
N PRO A 296 24.33 -42.44 -2.37
CA PRO A 296 22.93 -42.65 -2.00
C PRO A 296 22.05 -41.53 -2.59
N THR A 297 21.05 -41.92 -3.39
CA THR A 297 20.06 -40.99 -3.91
C THR A 297 19.17 -40.46 -2.78
N MET A 298 19.07 -39.13 -2.65
CA MET A 298 18.23 -38.46 -1.65
C MET A 298 17.07 -37.77 -2.36
N THR A 299 15.85 -37.94 -1.82
CA THR A 299 14.65 -37.23 -2.29
C THR A 299 14.34 -36.07 -1.35
N VAL A 300 14.14 -34.87 -1.90
CA VAL A 300 13.77 -33.66 -1.15
C VAL A 300 12.48 -33.09 -1.70
N THR A 301 11.55 -32.72 -0.81
CA THR A 301 10.31 -32.02 -1.20
C THR A 301 10.53 -30.51 -1.10
N LEU A 302 10.31 -29.80 -2.20
CA LEU A 302 10.44 -28.35 -2.30
C LEU A 302 9.09 -27.72 -2.63
N GLN A 303 8.64 -26.75 -1.83
CA GLN A 303 7.45 -25.96 -2.14
C GLN A 303 7.87 -24.66 -2.84
N LEU A 304 7.50 -24.54 -4.12
CA LEU A 304 7.90 -23.42 -4.98
C LEU A 304 6.66 -22.66 -5.45
N THR A 305 6.71 -21.32 -5.42
CA THR A 305 5.64 -20.46 -5.93
C THR A 305 6.19 -19.55 -7.02
N ALA A 306 5.75 -19.77 -8.26
CA ALA A 306 6.11 -18.95 -9.41
C ALA A 306 5.03 -19.05 -10.51
N SER A 307 5.19 -18.30 -11.60
CA SER A 307 4.31 -18.44 -12.76
C SER A 307 4.49 -19.82 -13.43
N ARG A 308 3.44 -20.32 -14.08
CA ARG A 308 3.44 -21.61 -14.79
C ARG A 308 4.61 -21.76 -15.75
N GLN A 309 4.95 -20.69 -16.48
CA GLN A 309 6.09 -20.69 -17.41
C GLN A 309 7.43 -20.88 -16.68
N LYS A 310 7.63 -20.22 -15.54
CA LYS A 310 8.87 -20.34 -14.76
C LYS A 310 9.03 -21.73 -14.16
N LEU A 311 7.93 -22.35 -13.71
CA LEU A 311 7.96 -23.72 -13.19
C LEU A 311 8.21 -24.76 -14.28
N ALA A 312 7.69 -24.55 -15.49
CA ALA A 312 7.98 -25.42 -16.64
C ALA A 312 9.47 -25.37 -17.03
N ASN A 313 10.04 -24.16 -17.14
CA ASN A 313 11.46 -23.98 -17.43
C ASN A 313 12.36 -24.58 -16.34
N LEU A 314 11.96 -24.48 -15.06
CA LEU A 314 12.70 -25.07 -13.95
C LEU A 314 12.67 -26.61 -14.01
N ASN A 315 11.52 -27.20 -14.35
CA ASN A 315 11.41 -28.65 -14.51
C ASN A 315 12.29 -29.18 -15.65
N GLU A 316 12.31 -28.47 -16.80
CA GLU A 316 13.19 -28.80 -17.93
C GLU A 316 14.67 -28.76 -17.52
N TYR A 317 15.08 -27.69 -16.83
CA TYR A 317 16.44 -27.55 -16.31
C TYR A 317 16.83 -28.69 -15.35
N LEU A 318 15.95 -29.10 -14.44
CA LEU A 318 16.24 -30.20 -13.50
C LEU A 318 16.45 -31.53 -14.23
N VAL A 319 15.60 -31.83 -15.23
CA VAL A 319 15.71 -33.06 -16.02
C VAL A 319 16.98 -33.07 -16.88
N GLU A 320 17.34 -31.93 -17.50
CA GLU A 320 18.59 -31.79 -18.27
C GLU A 320 19.84 -32.06 -17.41
N ASN A 321 19.78 -31.76 -16.11
CA ASN A 321 20.86 -31.99 -15.16
C ASN A 321 20.77 -33.36 -14.45
N GLY A 322 19.95 -34.29 -14.97
CA GLY A 322 19.86 -35.66 -14.45
C GLY A 322 19.08 -35.80 -13.14
N ILE A 323 18.32 -34.78 -12.72
CA ILE A 323 17.52 -34.80 -11.50
C ILE A 323 16.09 -35.24 -11.84
N SER A 324 15.63 -36.32 -11.20
CA SER A 324 14.26 -36.82 -11.40
C SER A 324 13.25 -35.98 -10.61
N VAL A 325 12.23 -35.46 -11.29
CA VAL A 325 11.13 -34.69 -10.68
C VAL A 325 9.87 -35.54 -10.67
N VAL A 326 9.30 -35.76 -9.49
CA VAL A 326 8.05 -36.52 -9.30
C VAL A 326 6.94 -35.57 -8.86
N PRO A 327 5.77 -35.55 -9.52
CA PRO A 327 4.63 -34.76 -9.07
C PRO A 327 4.09 -35.31 -7.75
N VAL A 328 3.96 -34.47 -6.73
CA VAL A 328 3.27 -34.81 -5.49
C VAL A 328 1.76 -34.62 -5.71
N GLN A 329 0.97 -35.68 -5.51
CA GLN A 329 -0.50 -35.67 -5.65
C GLN A 329 -1.20 -34.89 -4.53
#